data_AF-A0A7X7GY88-F1
#
_entry.id   AF-A0A7X7GY88-F1
#
_cell.length_a   1.000
_cell.length_b   1.000
_cell.length_c   1.000
_cell.angle_alpha   90.00
_cell.angle_beta   90.00
_cell.angle_gamma   90.00
#
_symmetry.space_group_name_H-M   'P 1'
#
loop_
_entity.id
_entity.type
_entity.pdbx_description
1 polymer ?
#
loop_
_entity_poly.entity_id
_entity_poly.type
_entity_poly.pdbx_seq_one_letter_code
_entity_poly.pdbx_strand_id
1 'polypeptide(L)'
;MGFVLSREVRMVRTLRMSLAVVLLALSGTAAVASRADYPGPIPYEVTRRAAAIQSVEALRTALHDDTFALRVAAAQRAAQIGGADVISVLEQAIMEPCRQLGPFSDPVREAAISSIAQIGGNEAREALFRILAAYTEAGPGDVKHIYDNGVYTSVVESTISALGEWAYDAEVLALLEQIAFQGDEHTYDCQMREFAYRELLEHEMAQAGLTTLEQRAEFLLQRITREGEGHPDDWVKGKSGVKTLESLRNSA
;
A
#
# COMPACT_ATOMS: atom_id res chain seq x y z
N MET A 1 -2.17 -7.64 34.80
CA MET A 1 -1.31 -7.98 33.64
C MET A 1 -2.01 -8.89 32.60
N GLY A 2 -3.34 -8.99 32.57
CA GLY A 2 -4.09 -9.84 31.62
C GLY A 2 -4.96 -9.12 30.58
N PHE A 3 -5.05 -7.78 30.65
CA PHE A 3 -5.91 -6.99 29.76
C PHE A 3 -5.24 -6.57 28.44
N VAL A 4 -3.90 -6.50 28.40
CA VAL A 4 -3.13 -6.08 27.21
C VAL A 4 -3.12 -7.19 26.16
N LEU A 5 -2.87 -8.44 26.58
CA LEU A 5 -2.90 -9.63 25.71
C LEU A 5 -4.26 -9.87 25.03
N SER A 6 -5.37 -9.51 25.69
CA SER A 6 -6.71 -9.71 25.13
C SER A 6 -7.03 -8.71 24.00
N ARG A 7 -6.44 -7.51 24.01
CA ARG A 7 -6.66 -6.49 22.97
C ARG A 7 -5.85 -6.79 21.71
N GLU A 8 -4.58 -7.15 21.85
CA GLU A 8 -3.72 -7.53 20.71
C GLU A 8 -4.27 -8.76 19.98
N VAL A 9 -4.68 -9.81 20.71
CA VAL A 9 -5.26 -11.01 20.10
C VAL A 9 -6.57 -10.73 19.37
N ARG A 10 -7.38 -9.78 19.87
CA ARG A 10 -8.65 -9.38 19.23
C ARG A 10 -8.40 -8.55 17.99
N MET A 11 -7.47 -7.59 18.04
CA MET A 11 -7.08 -6.73 16.93
C MET A 11 -6.43 -7.53 15.79
N VAL A 12 -5.52 -8.45 16.11
CA VAL A 12 -4.89 -9.38 15.15
C VAL A 12 -5.95 -10.27 14.48
N ARG A 13 -6.97 -10.72 15.23
CA ARG A 13 -8.10 -11.49 14.66
C ARG A 13 -8.98 -10.65 13.74
N THR A 14 -9.27 -9.40 14.09
CA THR A 14 -10.09 -8.50 13.27
C THR A 14 -9.35 -8.12 11.98
N LEU A 15 -8.06 -7.80 12.03
CA LEU A 15 -7.22 -7.55 10.85
C LEU A 15 -7.16 -8.77 9.92
N ARG A 16 -6.98 -9.98 10.47
CA ARG A 16 -6.94 -11.23 9.70
C ARG A 16 -8.25 -11.56 8.98
N MET A 17 -9.40 -11.30 9.63
CA MET A 17 -10.72 -11.59 9.06
C MET A 17 -11.13 -10.57 7.99
N SER A 18 -10.86 -9.28 8.20
CA SER A 18 -11.17 -8.23 7.21
C SER A 18 -10.31 -8.37 5.94
N LEU A 19 -9.00 -8.62 6.10
CA LEU A 19 -8.06 -8.67 4.99
C LEU A 19 -8.31 -9.86 4.05
N ALA A 20 -8.66 -11.04 4.58
CA ALA A 20 -8.85 -12.18 3.70
C ALA A 20 -10.11 -12.09 2.81
N VAL A 21 -11.14 -11.39 3.29
CA VAL A 21 -12.31 -11.05 2.46
C VAL A 21 -11.92 -10.05 1.37
N VAL A 22 -11.03 -9.09 1.68
CA VAL A 22 -10.50 -8.10 0.74
C VAL A 22 -9.54 -8.73 -0.28
N LEU A 23 -8.65 -9.64 0.14
CA LEU A 23 -7.69 -10.34 -0.72
C LEU A 23 -8.35 -11.37 -1.64
N LEU A 24 -9.42 -12.03 -1.20
CA LEU A 24 -10.24 -12.87 -2.08
C LEU A 24 -10.98 -12.04 -3.13
N ALA A 25 -11.27 -10.75 -2.86
CA ALA A 25 -11.89 -9.83 -3.81
C ALA A 25 -10.89 -9.10 -4.74
N LEU A 26 -9.61 -8.99 -4.36
CA LEU A 26 -8.58 -8.21 -5.06
C LEU A 26 -7.43 -9.04 -5.63
N SER A 27 -7.64 -10.34 -5.83
CA SER A 27 -6.65 -11.26 -6.41
C SER A 27 -6.48 -11.07 -7.93
N GLY A 28 -6.02 -9.87 -8.28
CA GLY A 28 -5.51 -9.48 -9.58
C GLY A 28 -4.38 -8.49 -9.35
N THR A 29 -3.14 -8.97 -9.30
CA THR A 29 -1.96 -8.11 -9.47
C THR A 29 -1.96 -7.56 -10.89
N ALA A 30 -2.52 -6.36 -11.04
CA ALA A 30 -2.23 -5.46 -12.15
C ALA A 30 -2.66 -4.07 -11.68
N ALA A 31 -1.66 -3.21 -11.41
CA ALA A 31 -1.80 -1.77 -11.25
C ALA A 31 -3.10 -1.32 -10.59
N VAL A 32 -3.06 -1.06 -9.28
CA VAL A 32 -4.01 -0.11 -8.69
C VAL A 32 -3.66 1.27 -9.26
N ALA A 33 -4.01 1.48 -10.53
CA ALA A 33 -4.36 2.79 -11.01
C ALA A 33 -5.56 3.19 -10.14
N SER A 34 -5.27 3.97 -9.11
CA SER A 34 -6.24 4.81 -8.41
C SER A 34 -7.10 5.50 -9.45
N ARG A 35 -8.21 4.85 -9.80
CA ARG A 35 -9.30 5.35 -10.63
C ARG A 35 -10.33 5.92 -9.67
N ALA A 36 -9.94 6.99 -9.00
CA ALA A 36 -10.86 7.89 -8.33
C ALA A 36 -10.33 9.30 -8.59
N ASP A 37 -11.21 10.19 -9.03
CA ASP A 37 -10.97 11.64 -9.25
C ASP A 37 -10.33 12.13 -10.55
N TYR A 38 -10.42 11.40 -11.67
CA TYR A 38 -10.25 12.02 -13.00
C TYR A 38 -11.57 12.22 -13.74
N PRO A 39 -12.21 13.41 -13.67
CA PRO A 39 -13.40 13.70 -14.44
C PRO A 39 -12.99 14.04 -15.88
N GLY A 40 -12.91 13.02 -16.74
CA GLY A 40 -12.82 13.18 -18.19
C GLY A 40 -11.53 12.65 -18.84
N PRO A 41 -11.53 12.52 -20.19
CA PRO A 41 -10.37 12.07 -20.93
C PRO A 41 -9.19 13.03 -20.74
N ILE A 42 -8.00 12.51 -20.47
CA ILE A 42 -6.78 13.31 -20.37
C ILE A 42 -6.60 14.07 -21.69
N PRO A 43 -6.50 15.42 -21.68
CA PRO A 43 -6.32 16.19 -22.89
C PRO A 43 -5.08 15.72 -23.67
N TYR A 44 -5.20 15.62 -25.00
CA TYR A 44 -4.09 15.24 -25.89
C TYR A 44 -2.83 16.09 -25.66
N GLU A 45 -3.01 17.35 -25.31
CA GLU A 45 -1.92 18.26 -24.98
C GLU A 45 -1.12 17.83 -23.75
N VAL A 46 -1.78 17.27 -22.72
CA VAL A 46 -1.11 16.76 -21.52
C VAL A 46 -0.29 15.52 -21.88
N THR A 47 -0.86 14.58 -22.63
CA THR A 47 -0.15 13.35 -23.01
C THR A 47 1.05 13.65 -23.90
N ARG A 48 0.90 14.56 -24.88
CA ARG A 48 2.01 15.01 -25.73
C ARG A 48 3.12 15.68 -24.93
N ARG A 49 2.77 16.58 -24.00
CA ARG A 49 3.76 17.26 -23.15
C ARG A 49 4.47 16.29 -22.21
N ALA A 50 3.75 15.35 -21.60
CA ALA A 50 4.35 14.32 -20.76
C ALA A 50 5.33 13.43 -21.54
N ALA A 51 4.96 13.02 -22.76
CA ALA A 51 5.85 12.25 -23.63
C ALA A 51 7.13 13.00 -24.04
N ALA A 52 7.12 14.34 -24.02
CA ALA A 52 8.29 15.16 -24.32
C ALA A 52 9.27 15.28 -23.13
N ILE A 53 8.91 14.79 -21.94
CA ILE A 53 9.80 14.79 -20.78
C ILE A 53 10.82 13.66 -20.93
N GLN A 54 12.06 14.03 -21.23
CA GLN A 54 13.17 13.12 -21.50
C GLN A 54 14.42 13.42 -20.66
N SER A 55 14.39 14.45 -19.82
CA SER A 55 15.50 14.82 -18.94
C SER A 55 15.03 15.13 -17.53
N VAL A 56 15.97 15.12 -16.59
CA VAL A 56 15.72 15.44 -15.17
C VAL A 56 15.24 16.89 -15.01
N GLU A 57 15.79 17.83 -15.77
CA GLU A 57 15.39 19.24 -15.76
C GLU A 57 13.96 19.41 -16.28
N ALA A 58 13.63 18.76 -17.40
CA ALA A 58 12.28 18.80 -17.95
C ALA A 58 11.26 18.19 -16.97
N LEU A 59 11.63 17.10 -16.29
CA LEU A 59 10.82 16.48 -15.24
C LEU A 59 10.59 17.46 -14.08
N ARG A 60 11.66 18.09 -13.59
CA ARG A 60 11.60 19.08 -12.49
C ARG A 60 10.64 20.21 -12.85
N THR A 61 10.73 20.76 -14.06
CA THR A 61 9.80 21.80 -14.53
C THR A 61 8.36 21.30 -14.59
N ALA A 62 8.13 20.11 -15.15
CA ALA A 62 6.78 19.57 -15.32
C ALA A 62 6.08 19.21 -14.00
N LEU A 63 6.83 18.78 -12.97
CA LEU A 63 6.30 18.53 -11.62
C LEU A 63 5.81 19.80 -10.92
N HIS A 64 6.23 20.99 -11.38
CA HIS A 64 5.80 22.28 -10.85
C HIS A 64 4.87 23.03 -11.82
N ASP A 65 4.36 22.36 -12.86
CA ASP A 65 3.42 22.97 -13.81
C ASP A 65 2.08 23.29 -13.14
N ASP A 66 1.44 24.39 -13.56
CA ASP A 66 0.13 24.81 -13.05
C ASP A 66 -0.97 23.77 -13.37
N THR A 67 -0.76 22.96 -14.41
CA THR A 67 -1.68 21.91 -14.82
C THR A 67 -1.48 20.68 -13.93
N PHE A 68 -2.42 20.44 -12.99
CA PHE A 68 -2.44 19.23 -12.15
C PHE A 68 -2.25 17.94 -12.97
N ALA A 69 -2.95 17.83 -14.11
CA ALA A 69 -2.83 16.70 -15.03
C ALA A 69 -1.40 16.44 -15.50
N LEU A 70 -0.67 17.51 -15.80
CA LEU A 70 0.71 17.38 -16.26
C LEU A 70 1.63 16.99 -15.12
N ARG A 71 1.40 17.47 -13.89
CA ARG A 71 2.19 17.06 -12.72
C ARG A 71 2.05 15.56 -12.45
N VAL A 72 0.83 15.02 -12.50
CA VAL A 72 0.60 13.57 -12.36
C VAL A 72 1.26 12.80 -13.49
N ALA A 73 1.07 13.22 -14.75
CA ALA A 73 1.67 12.55 -15.91
C ALA A 73 3.21 12.63 -15.90
N ALA A 74 3.78 13.72 -15.40
CA ALA A 74 5.22 13.90 -15.23
C ALA A 74 5.78 12.94 -14.18
N ALA A 75 5.12 12.83 -13.03
CA ALA A 75 5.48 11.87 -12.00
C ALA A 75 5.47 10.44 -12.57
N GLN A 76 4.41 10.04 -13.27
CA GLN A 76 4.31 8.72 -13.92
C GLN A 76 5.38 8.48 -14.99
N ARG A 77 5.75 9.51 -15.76
CA ARG A 77 6.80 9.43 -16.80
C ARG A 77 8.19 9.23 -16.19
N ALA A 78 8.41 9.64 -14.95
CA ALA A 78 9.72 9.62 -14.32
C ALA A 78 10.36 8.22 -14.28
N ALA A 79 9.56 7.16 -14.08
CA ALA A 79 10.05 5.79 -14.10
C ALA A 79 10.72 5.39 -15.43
N GLN A 80 10.28 5.98 -16.54
CA GLN A 80 10.82 5.71 -17.88
C GLN A 80 12.12 6.49 -18.15
N ILE A 81 12.42 7.52 -17.36
CA ILE A 81 13.69 8.26 -17.40
C ILE A 81 14.72 7.52 -16.53
N GLY A 82 14.32 7.16 -15.31
CA GLY A 82 15.13 6.37 -14.39
C GLY A 82 16.36 7.10 -13.83
N GLY A 83 17.05 6.43 -12.91
CA GLY A 83 18.30 6.90 -12.31
C GLY A 83 18.14 7.65 -10.99
N ALA A 84 19.25 7.76 -10.26
CA ALA A 84 19.30 8.34 -8.92
C ALA A 84 18.92 9.83 -8.88
N ASP A 85 19.24 10.59 -9.93
CA ASP A 85 18.86 12.00 -10.04
C ASP A 85 17.33 12.18 -10.17
N VAL A 86 16.66 11.26 -10.88
CA VAL A 86 15.20 11.24 -10.98
C VAL A 86 14.57 10.90 -9.63
N ILE A 87 15.09 9.88 -8.93
CA ILE A 87 14.64 9.53 -7.58
C ILE A 87 14.75 10.74 -6.65
N SER A 88 15.88 11.45 -6.69
CA SER A 88 16.11 12.66 -5.87
C SER A 88 15.11 13.78 -6.19
N VAL A 89 14.76 13.98 -7.46
CA VAL A 89 13.75 14.97 -7.87
C VAL A 89 12.35 14.58 -7.40
N LEU A 90 11.98 13.29 -7.50
CA LEU A 90 10.69 12.79 -7.02
C LEU A 90 10.58 12.89 -5.50
N GLU A 91 11.62 12.49 -4.78
CA GLU A 91 11.70 12.63 -3.31
C GLU A 91 11.51 14.08 -2.89
N GLN A 92 12.22 15.03 -3.53
CA GLN A 92 12.05 16.47 -3.26
C GLN A 92 10.61 16.94 -3.51
N ALA A 93 9.99 16.50 -4.60
CA ALA A 93 8.61 16.88 -4.93
C ALA A 93 7.59 16.31 -3.93
N ILE A 94 7.83 15.10 -3.41
CA ILE A 94 7.01 14.50 -2.36
C ILE A 94 7.12 15.31 -1.06
N MET A 95 8.34 15.69 -0.67
CA MET A 95 8.62 16.40 0.58
C MET A 95 8.26 17.90 0.56
N GLU A 96 7.97 18.48 -0.60
CA GLU A 96 7.56 19.88 -0.69
C GLU A 96 6.27 20.11 0.13
N PRO A 97 6.08 21.26 0.80
CA PRO A 97 4.83 21.53 1.50
C PRO A 97 3.61 21.46 0.59
N CYS A 98 2.58 20.72 1.00
CA CYS A 98 1.36 20.63 0.21
C CYS A 98 0.58 21.96 0.26
N ARG A 99 0.16 22.45 -0.91
CA ARG A 99 -0.63 23.68 -1.04
C ARG A 99 -2.12 23.48 -0.70
N GLN A 100 -2.59 22.23 -0.63
CA GLN A 100 -3.97 21.88 -0.31
C GLN A 100 -3.98 20.87 0.83
N LEU A 101 -4.56 21.28 1.96
CA LEU A 101 -4.90 20.39 3.07
C LEU A 101 -6.38 20.03 2.94
N GLY A 102 -6.70 18.75 3.02
CA GLY A 102 -8.05 18.23 2.94
C GLY A 102 -8.07 16.71 3.00
N PRO A 103 -9.27 16.09 3.00
CA PRO A 103 -9.40 14.63 3.08
C PRO A 103 -9.04 13.91 1.78
N PHE A 104 -8.71 14.66 0.72
CA PHE A 104 -8.40 14.10 -0.59
C PHE A 104 -6.95 13.66 -0.65
N SER A 105 -6.72 12.55 -1.33
CA SER A 105 -5.36 12.07 -1.58
C SER A 105 -4.59 13.01 -2.51
N ASP A 106 -3.27 12.81 -2.62
CA ASP A 106 -2.44 13.53 -3.57
C ASP A 106 -1.92 12.60 -4.69
N PRO A 107 -2.64 12.53 -5.83
CA PRO A 107 -2.24 11.69 -6.96
C PRO A 107 -0.86 12.00 -7.54
N VAL A 108 -0.32 13.22 -7.35
CA VAL A 108 1.03 13.55 -7.81
C VAL A 108 2.06 12.81 -6.95
N ARG A 109 1.87 12.83 -5.62
CA ARG A 109 2.76 12.15 -4.68
C ARG A 109 2.65 10.63 -4.78
N GLU A 110 1.44 10.10 -4.89
CA GLU A 110 1.22 8.65 -5.12
C GLU A 110 1.95 8.18 -6.39
N ALA A 111 1.79 8.93 -7.50
CA ALA A 111 2.47 8.63 -8.75
C ALA A 111 4.00 8.73 -8.65
N ALA A 112 4.51 9.70 -7.88
CA ALA A 112 5.94 9.85 -7.65
C ALA A 112 6.50 8.68 -6.84
N ILE A 113 5.83 8.26 -5.77
CA ILE A 113 6.19 7.11 -4.93
C ILE A 113 6.20 5.83 -5.77
N SER A 114 5.12 5.58 -6.53
CA SER A 114 5.04 4.44 -7.44
C SER A 114 6.16 4.46 -8.47
N SER A 115 6.53 5.64 -8.98
CA SER A 115 7.62 5.76 -9.94
C SER A 115 8.99 5.51 -9.31
N ILE A 116 9.23 5.95 -8.07
CA ILE A 116 10.44 5.57 -7.32
C ILE A 116 10.54 4.04 -7.22
N ALA A 117 9.44 3.36 -6.84
CA ALA A 117 9.38 1.91 -6.76
C ALA A 117 9.71 1.23 -8.11
N GLN A 118 9.12 1.72 -9.20
CA GLN A 118 9.34 1.20 -10.55
C GLN A 118 10.77 1.42 -11.06
N ILE A 119 11.46 2.50 -10.65
CA ILE A 119 12.88 2.69 -10.97
C ILE A 119 13.71 1.62 -10.25
N GLY A 120 13.34 1.29 -9.03
CA GLY A 120 13.96 0.22 -8.25
C GLY A 120 15.40 0.55 -7.82
N GLY A 121 16.11 -0.49 -7.36
CA GLY A 121 17.47 -0.36 -6.84
C GLY A 121 17.54 0.10 -5.38
N ASN A 122 18.76 0.15 -4.84
CA ASN A 122 18.94 0.49 -3.43
C ASN A 122 18.61 1.97 -3.15
N GLU A 123 18.93 2.86 -4.08
CA GLU A 123 18.65 4.29 -3.96
C GLU A 123 17.15 4.58 -3.84
N ALA A 124 16.31 3.85 -4.57
CA ALA A 124 14.86 3.96 -4.47
C ALA A 124 14.34 3.45 -3.11
N ARG A 125 14.84 2.28 -2.66
CA ARG A 125 14.54 1.72 -1.33
C ARG A 125 14.84 2.73 -0.23
N GLU A 126 16.05 3.29 -0.24
CA GLU A 126 16.51 4.30 0.73
C GLU A 126 15.66 5.58 0.67
N ALA A 127 15.26 6.03 -0.52
CA ALA A 127 14.38 7.19 -0.67
C ALA A 127 13.00 6.93 -0.04
N LEU A 128 12.42 5.75 -0.26
CA LEU A 128 11.15 5.36 0.34
C LEU A 128 11.23 5.27 1.87
N PHE A 129 12.33 4.76 2.43
CA PHE A 129 12.58 4.81 3.88
C PHE A 129 12.60 6.25 4.41
N ARG A 130 13.31 7.15 3.74
CA ARG A 130 13.36 8.57 4.12
C ARG A 130 11.99 9.25 4.02
N ILE A 131 11.23 8.97 2.96
CA ILE A 131 9.86 9.48 2.77
C ILE A 131 8.96 9.02 3.92
N LEU A 132 8.95 7.72 4.21
CA LEU A 132 8.13 7.17 5.27
C LEU A 132 8.50 7.79 6.63
N ALA A 133 9.79 7.83 6.96
CA ALA A 133 10.28 8.39 8.22
C ALA A 133 9.93 9.87 8.37
N ALA A 134 10.13 10.68 7.33
CA ALA A 134 9.83 12.11 7.39
C ALA A 134 8.33 12.37 7.59
N TYR A 135 7.47 11.62 6.90
CA TYR A 135 6.03 11.76 7.06
C TYR A 135 5.58 11.29 8.44
N THR A 136 6.02 10.14 8.91
CA THR A 136 5.60 9.62 10.22
C THR A 136 6.15 10.44 11.39
N GLU A 137 7.33 11.04 11.26
CA GLU A 137 7.89 11.99 12.23
C GLU A 137 7.10 13.30 12.27
N ALA A 138 6.74 13.84 11.10
CA ALA A 138 5.91 15.05 11.02
C ALA A 138 4.46 14.80 11.52
N GLY A 139 3.98 13.57 11.34
CA GLY A 139 2.62 13.15 11.67
C GLY A 139 1.55 13.77 10.75
N PRO A 140 0.27 13.45 10.99
CA PRO A 140 -0.85 13.96 10.19
C PRO A 140 -1.18 15.44 10.44
N GLY A 141 -0.46 16.13 11.31
CA GLY A 141 -0.72 17.52 11.70
C GLY A 141 -1.90 17.67 12.66
N ASP A 142 -2.43 18.90 12.77
CA ASP A 142 -3.56 19.24 13.65
C ASP A 142 -4.89 18.88 12.99
N VAL A 143 -5.17 17.57 12.94
CA VAL A 143 -6.42 17.00 12.41
C VAL A 143 -7.13 16.15 13.47
N LYS A 144 -8.45 16.03 13.36
CA LYS A 144 -9.26 15.28 14.34
C LYS A 144 -8.97 13.78 14.25
N HIS A 145 -8.81 13.27 13.03
CA HIS A 145 -8.46 11.89 12.75
C HIS A 145 -7.36 11.83 11.68
N ILE A 146 -6.50 10.80 11.72
CA ILE A 146 -5.39 10.63 10.75
C ILE A 146 -5.89 10.71 9.31
N TYR A 147 -7.01 10.03 9.02
CA TYR A 147 -7.63 9.98 7.70
C TYR A 147 -8.26 11.32 7.24
N ASP A 148 -8.33 12.33 8.10
CA ASP A 148 -8.74 13.67 7.68
C ASP A 148 -7.61 14.41 6.93
N ASN A 149 -6.36 13.92 7.02
CA ASN A 149 -5.24 14.38 6.20
C ASN A 149 -4.96 13.40 5.07
N GLY A 150 -5.65 13.58 3.94
CA GLY A 150 -5.52 12.71 2.77
C GLY A 150 -4.12 12.69 2.15
N VAL A 151 -3.36 13.78 2.29
CA VAL A 151 -1.96 13.84 1.81
C VAL A 151 -1.07 12.94 2.66
N TYR A 152 -1.19 13.04 3.99
CA TYR A 152 -0.46 12.17 4.91
C TYR A 152 -0.79 10.70 4.66
N THR A 153 -2.09 10.37 4.60
CA THR A 153 -2.50 8.98 4.44
C THR A 153 -2.06 8.39 3.11
N SER A 154 -2.31 9.09 2.00
CA SER A 154 -1.93 8.60 0.67
C SER A 154 -0.42 8.39 0.53
N VAL A 155 0.41 9.29 1.09
CA VAL A 155 1.87 9.13 1.05
C VAL A 155 2.31 7.94 1.88
N VAL A 156 1.85 7.80 3.12
CA VAL A 156 2.25 6.70 3.99
C VAL A 156 1.80 5.35 3.42
N GLU A 157 0.54 5.23 3.00
CA GLU A 157 -0.01 4.01 2.39
C GLU A 157 0.72 3.61 1.10
N SER A 158 0.95 4.58 0.22
CA SER A 158 1.67 4.34 -1.05
C SER A 158 3.12 3.95 -0.79
N THR A 159 3.78 4.55 0.21
CA THR A 159 5.17 4.24 0.54
C THR A 159 5.30 2.85 1.16
N ILE A 160 4.39 2.45 2.04
CA ILE A 160 4.31 1.09 2.58
C ILE A 160 4.14 0.07 1.45
N SER A 161 3.19 0.32 0.55
CA SER A 161 2.95 -0.57 -0.61
C SER A 161 4.18 -0.63 -1.53
N ALA A 162 4.81 0.51 -1.82
CA ALA A 162 6.00 0.59 -2.65
C ALA A 162 7.20 -0.16 -2.06
N LEU A 163 7.40 -0.09 -0.74
CA LEU A 163 8.44 -0.85 -0.06
C LEU A 163 8.23 -2.36 -0.20
N GLY A 164 6.98 -2.83 -0.37
CA GLY A 164 6.66 -4.24 -0.65
C GLY A 164 7.40 -4.83 -1.86
N GLU A 165 7.82 -4.01 -2.84
CA GLU A 165 8.64 -4.49 -3.96
C GLU A 165 10.02 -5.03 -3.53
N TRP A 166 10.49 -4.65 -2.34
CA TRP A 166 11.69 -5.17 -1.69
C TRP A 166 11.36 -6.19 -0.60
N ALA A 167 10.27 -6.94 -0.74
CA ALA A 167 9.84 -7.94 0.23
C ALA A 167 10.90 -9.00 0.60
N TYR A 168 12.01 -9.16 -0.13
CA TYR A 168 13.09 -10.08 0.24
C TYR A 168 14.17 -9.44 1.14
N ASP A 169 14.09 -8.14 1.35
CA ASP A 169 15.01 -7.37 2.15
C ASP A 169 14.60 -7.44 3.64
N ALA A 170 15.54 -7.86 4.49
CA ALA A 170 15.27 -8.09 5.91
C ALA A 170 14.88 -6.81 6.66
N GLU A 171 15.42 -5.65 6.25
CA GLU A 171 15.13 -4.37 6.88
C GLU A 171 13.71 -3.91 6.53
N VAL A 172 13.32 -4.10 5.26
CA VAL A 172 11.95 -3.82 4.79
C VAL A 172 10.95 -4.74 5.50
N LEU A 173 11.22 -6.04 5.58
CA LEU A 173 10.36 -6.99 6.28
C LEU A 173 10.18 -6.62 7.75
N ALA A 174 11.28 -6.29 8.45
CA ALA A 174 11.22 -5.88 9.85
C ALA A 174 10.39 -4.61 10.05
N LEU A 175 10.51 -3.64 9.14
CA LEU A 175 9.68 -2.42 9.14
C LEU A 175 8.20 -2.76 8.92
N LEU A 176 7.88 -3.59 7.92
CA LEU A 176 6.49 -3.97 7.63
C LEU A 176 5.86 -4.73 8.81
N GLU A 177 6.60 -5.62 9.47
CA GLU A 177 6.17 -6.30 10.70
C GLU A 177 5.91 -5.31 11.83
N GLN A 178 6.82 -4.36 12.03
CA GLN A 178 6.67 -3.31 13.02
C GLN A 178 5.38 -2.51 12.77
N ILE A 179 5.13 -2.06 11.54
CA ILE A 179 3.93 -1.29 11.20
C ILE A 179 2.67 -2.15 11.41
N ALA A 180 2.63 -3.36 10.84
CA ALA A 180 1.46 -4.23 10.90
C ALA A 180 1.03 -4.56 12.34
N PHE A 181 1.99 -4.93 13.19
CA PHE A 181 1.69 -5.51 14.50
C PHE A 181 1.96 -4.59 15.68
N GLN A 182 2.88 -3.64 15.54
CA GLN A 182 3.36 -2.77 16.63
C GLN A 182 3.11 -1.28 16.37
N GLY A 183 2.63 -0.92 15.18
CA GLY A 183 2.30 0.46 14.83
C GLY A 183 1.23 1.03 15.75
N ASP A 184 1.49 2.20 16.31
CA ASP A 184 0.52 2.88 17.17
C ASP A 184 -0.54 3.61 16.33
N GLU A 185 -1.72 3.77 16.92
CA GLU A 185 -2.90 4.36 16.24
C GLU A 185 -2.79 5.87 16.00
N HIS A 186 -1.73 6.54 16.49
CA HIS A 186 -1.50 7.98 16.24
C HIS A 186 -0.58 8.21 15.04
N THR A 187 0.24 7.22 14.69
CA THR A 187 1.09 7.26 13.50
C THR A 187 0.49 6.45 12.34
N TYR A 188 -0.05 5.27 12.62
CA TYR A 188 -0.60 4.38 11.59
C TYR A 188 -2.05 4.04 11.88
N ASP A 189 -2.94 4.40 10.95
CA ASP A 189 -4.33 3.95 11.04
C ASP A 189 -4.47 2.46 10.68
N CYS A 190 -5.69 1.93 10.79
CA CYS A 190 -5.94 0.52 10.50
C CYS A 190 -5.63 0.14 9.04
N GLN A 191 -5.80 1.05 8.10
CA GLN A 191 -5.60 0.81 6.67
C GLN A 191 -4.11 0.73 6.35
N MET A 192 -3.28 1.62 6.88
CA MET A 192 -1.81 1.56 6.75
C MET A 192 -1.23 0.25 7.29
N ARG A 193 -1.75 -0.21 8.43
CA ARG A 193 -1.34 -1.49 9.02
C ARG A 193 -1.80 -2.69 8.21
N GLU A 194 -2.98 -2.59 7.60
CA GLU A 194 -3.50 -3.58 6.67
C GLU A 194 -2.61 -3.68 5.42
N PHE A 195 -2.19 -2.55 4.85
CA PHE A 195 -1.23 -2.50 3.76
C PHE A 195 0.08 -3.20 4.12
N ALA A 196 0.68 -2.88 5.27
CA ALA A 196 1.92 -3.52 5.70
C ALA A 196 1.76 -5.04 5.88
N TYR A 197 0.65 -5.48 6.48
CA TYR A 197 0.37 -6.90 6.66
C TYR A 197 0.12 -7.62 5.34
N ARG A 198 -0.50 -6.96 4.36
CA ARG A 198 -0.66 -7.51 3.00
C ARG A 198 0.69 -7.79 2.35
N GLU A 199 1.62 -6.83 2.38
CA GLU A 199 2.94 -7.01 1.77
C GLU A 199 3.72 -8.18 2.43
N LEU A 200 3.56 -8.39 3.74
CA LEU A 200 4.11 -9.56 4.43
C LEU A 200 3.49 -10.88 3.94
N LEU A 201 2.18 -10.92 3.68
CA LEU A 201 1.55 -12.12 3.13
C LEU A 201 2.01 -12.39 1.70
N GLU A 202 2.14 -11.36 0.88
CA GLU A 202 2.70 -11.47 -0.48
C GLU A 202 4.11 -12.08 -0.43
N HIS A 203 4.95 -11.60 0.50
CA HIS A 203 6.26 -12.18 0.74
C HIS A 203 6.21 -13.67 1.09
N GLU A 204 5.42 -14.05 2.09
CA GLU A 204 5.31 -15.44 2.52
C GLU A 204 4.79 -16.36 1.42
N MET A 205 3.79 -15.90 0.66
CA MET A 205 3.27 -16.63 -0.50
C MET A 205 4.34 -16.80 -1.57
N ALA A 206 5.14 -15.76 -1.84
CA ALA A 206 6.25 -15.82 -2.78
C ALA A 206 7.36 -16.78 -2.31
N GLN A 207 7.74 -16.73 -1.02
CA GLN A 207 8.71 -17.67 -0.44
C GLN A 207 8.24 -19.12 -0.49
N ALA A 208 6.94 -19.36 -0.29
CA ALA A 208 6.33 -20.68 -0.41
C ALA A 208 6.15 -21.14 -1.88
N GLY A 209 6.50 -20.29 -2.86
CA GLY A 209 6.39 -20.61 -4.29
C GLY A 209 4.95 -20.68 -4.79
N LEU A 210 4.02 -19.95 -4.16
CA LEU A 210 2.60 -19.97 -4.51
C LEU A 210 2.34 -19.04 -5.69
N THR A 211 2.30 -19.61 -6.89
CA THR A 211 2.18 -18.83 -8.14
C THR A 211 0.77 -18.79 -8.70
N THR A 212 -0.11 -19.75 -8.34
CA THR A 212 -1.49 -19.77 -8.85
C THR A 212 -2.46 -19.09 -7.88
N LEU A 213 -3.56 -18.59 -8.44
CA LEU A 213 -4.64 -17.98 -7.67
C LEU A 213 -5.20 -18.96 -6.63
N GLU A 214 -5.39 -20.22 -7.00
CA GLU A 214 -5.91 -21.26 -6.12
C GLU A 214 -4.98 -21.53 -4.94
N GLN A 215 -3.67 -21.60 -5.18
CA GLN A 215 -2.66 -21.81 -4.13
C GLN A 215 -2.65 -20.66 -3.11
N ARG A 216 -2.72 -19.43 -3.61
CA ARG A 216 -2.73 -18.21 -2.78
C ARG A 216 -4.04 -18.10 -1.99
N ALA A 217 -5.18 -18.37 -2.63
CA ALA A 217 -6.48 -18.40 -1.95
C ALA A 217 -6.52 -19.47 -0.85
N GLU A 218 -6.02 -20.67 -1.14
CA GLU A 218 -5.91 -21.77 -0.17
C GLU A 218 -5.05 -21.38 1.04
N PHE A 219 -3.86 -20.80 0.80
CA PHE A 219 -2.97 -20.29 1.84
C PHE A 219 -3.65 -19.26 2.74
N LEU A 220 -4.34 -18.28 2.14
CA LEU A 220 -5.05 -17.25 2.88
C LEU A 220 -6.21 -17.85 3.69
N LEU A 221 -6.99 -18.76 3.11
CA LEU A 221 -8.08 -19.45 3.79
C LEU A 221 -7.59 -20.20 5.03
N GLN A 222 -6.53 -21.00 4.90
CA GLN A 222 -5.92 -21.73 6.02
C GLN A 222 -5.47 -20.81 7.16
N ARG A 223 -5.06 -19.57 6.85
CA ARG A 223 -4.59 -18.61 7.86
C ARG A 223 -5.73 -17.97 8.66
N ILE A 224 -6.92 -17.86 8.05
CA ILE A 224 -8.16 -17.43 8.72
C ILE A 224 -8.76 -18.59 9.49
N THR A 225 -8.82 -19.76 8.85
CA THR A 225 -9.36 -21.00 9.39
C THR A 225 -8.21 -21.77 10.01
N ARG A 226 -7.74 -21.38 11.21
CA ARG A 226 -6.72 -22.17 11.93
C ARG A 226 -7.12 -23.65 11.90
N GLU A 227 -6.15 -24.56 11.82
CA GLU A 227 -6.41 -25.96 12.17
C GLU A 227 -7.05 -26.00 13.56
N GLY A 228 -8.34 -26.35 13.62
CA GLY A 228 -9.10 -26.47 14.86
C GLY A 228 -9.82 -25.21 15.39
N GLU A 229 -9.91 -24.09 14.65
CA GLU A 229 -10.89 -23.04 15.01
C GLU A 229 -12.10 -23.04 14.06
N GLY A 230 -13.25 -23.37 14.65
CA GLY A 230 -14.44 -23.95 14.04
C GLY A 230 -14.65 -25.33 14.66
N HIS A 231 -15.87 -25.68 15.03
CA HIS A 231 -16.15 -27.05 15.48
C HIS A 231 -15.62 -28.02 14.41
N PRO A 232 -15.09 -29.20 14.74
CA PRO A 232 -14.65 -30.18 13.73
C PRO A 232 -15.73 -30.49 12.67
N ASP A 233 -16.99 -30.23 13.00
CA ASP A 233 -18.17 -30.41 12.15
C ASP A 233 -18.54 -29.17 11.31
N ASP A 234 -17.87 -28.03 11.52
CA ASP A 234 -18.14 -26.80 10.77
C ASP A 234 -17.53 -26.80 9.37
N TRP A 235 -16.55 -27.68 9.12
CA TRP A 235 -15.74 -27.69 7.92
C TRP A 235 -15.79 -29.05 7.23
N VAL A 236 -15.79 -29.05 5.90
CA VAL A 236 -15.73 -30.29 5.13
C VAL A 236 -14.30 -30.85 5.21
N LYS A 237 -14.15 -32.03 5.83
CA LYS A 237 -12.86 -32.71 5.96
C LYS A 237 -12.14 -32.82 4.60
N GLY A 238 -10.90 -32.30 4.55
CA GLY A 238 -10.07 -32.32 3.34
C GLY A 238 -10.39 -31.22 2.32
N LYS A 239 -11.24 -30.25 2.65
CA LYS A 239 -11.53 -29.06 1.82
C LYS A 239 -11.42 -27.80 2.66
N SER A 240 -10.45 -26.95 2.36
CA SER A 240 -10.27 -25.67 3.04
C SER A 240 -11.33 -24.65 2.60
N GLY A 241 -11.74 -23.78 3.53
CA GLY A 241 -12.73 -22.73 3.28
C GLY A 241 -14.17 -23.20 3.01
N VAL A 242 -14.45 -24.51 2.95
CA VAL A 242 -15.80 -25.04 2.69
C VAL A 242 -16.48 -25.40 4.00
N LYS A 243 -17.49 -24.62 4.37
CA LYS A 243 -18.35 -24.92 5.53
C LYS A 243 -19.31 -26.06 5.25
N THR A 244 -19.63 -26.85 6.27
CA THR A 244 -20.75 -27.80 6.19
C THR A 244 -22.08 -27.06 6.07
N LEU A 245 -23.07 -27.70 5.46
CA LEU A 245 -24.41 -27.14 5.34
C LEU A 245 -25.04 -26.85 6.72
N GLU A 246 -24.64 -27.62 7.72
CA GLU A 246 -25.07 -27.47 9.11
C GLU A 246 -24.44 -26.23 9.77
N SER A 247 -23.14 -25.99 9.54
CA SER A 247 -22.48 -24.75 9.95
C SER A 247 -23.11 -23.50 9.35
N LEU A 248 -23.46 -23.54 8.06
CA LEU A 248 -24.14 -22.42 7.38
C LEU A 248 -25.52 -22.14 7.98
N ARG A 249 -26.25 -23.17 8.40
CA ARG A 249 -27.57 -23.03 9.05
C ARG A 249 -27.47 -22.47 10.46
N ASN A 250 -26.40 -22.78 11.19
CA ASN A 250 -26.19 -22.30 12.56
C ASN A 250 -25.53 -20.90 12.62
N SER A 251 -25.01 -20.41 11.49
CA SER A 251 -24.37 -19.09 11.36
C SER A 251 -25.32 -17.99 10.83
N ALA A 252 -26.56 -18.34 10.46
CA ALA A 252 -27.59 -17.44 9.94
C ALA A 252 -28.62 -17.09 11.02
#